data_AF-A0AAF1C6N4-F1
#
_entry.id   AF-A0AAF1C6N4-F1
#
_cell.length_a   1.000
_cell.length_b   1.000
_cell.length_c   1.000
_cell.angle_alpha   90.00
_cell.angle_beta   90.00
_cell.angle_gamma   90.00
#
_symmetry.space_group_name_H-M   'P 1'
#
loop_
_entity.id
_entity.type
_entity.pdbx_description
1 polymer ?
#
loop_
_entity_poly.entity_id
_entity_poly.type
_entity_poly.pdbx_seq_one_letter_code
_entity_poly.pdbx_strand_id
1 'polypeptide(L)' 'MTLEQLLISKFQTLSPHRKQELLDFAEFLAQKSDSQPPFKSIRGMCADLKLELTEEDIQEVRREMWENFPREDLLS' A
#
# COMPACT_ATOMS: atom_id res chain seq x y z
N MET A 1 -11.56 -19.59 31.13
CA MET A 1 -11.61 -19.82 29.68
C MET A 1 -10.27 -19.47 29.09
N THR A 2 -9.71 -20.33 28.23
CA THR A 2 -8.48 -20.03 27.50
C THR A 2 -8.79 -19.34 26.17
N LEU A 3 -7.79 -18.66 25.60
CA LEU A 3 -7.92 -18.00 24.28
C LEU A 3 -8.30 -19.01 23.19
N GLU A 4 -7.73 -20.22 23.24
CA GLU A 4 -8.01 -21.30 22.29
C GLU A 4 -9.49 -21.72 22.34
N GLN A 5 -10.06 -21.82 23.54
CA GLN A 5 -11.47 -22.17 23.72
C GLN A 5 -12.41 -21.08 23.17
N LEU A 6 -12.04 -19.81 23.34
CA LEU A 6 -12.78 -18.68 22.78
C LEU A 6 -12.70 -18.65 21.25
N LEU A 7 -11.54 -18.99 20.68
CA LEU A 7 -11.37 -19.10 19.23
C LEU A 7 -12.22 -20.24 18.65
N ILE A 8 -12.19 -21.42 19.26
CA ILE A 8 -12.98 -22.59 18.82
C ILE A 8 -14.48 -22.27 18.87
N SER A 9 -14.96 -21.67 19.97
CA SER A 9 -16.38 -21.32 20.08
C SER A 9 -16.81 -20.29 19.03
N LYS A 10 -16.02 -19.23 18.81
CA LYS A 10 -16.30 -18.24 17.75
C LYS A 10 -16.25 -18.88 16.37
N PHE A 11 -15.24 -19.70 16.07
CA PHE A 11 -15.10 -20.38 14.78
C PHE A 11 -16.31 -21.24 14.46
N GLN A 12 -16.85 -21.99 15.43
CA GLN A 12 -18.04 -22.82 15.23
C GLN A 12 -19.29 -22.00 14.86
N THR A 13 -19.42 -20.79 15.37
CA THR A 13 -20.55 -19.88 15.08
C THR A 13 -20.46 -19.15 13.73
N LEU A 14 -19.32 -19.20 13.05
CA LEU A 14 -19.11 -18.50 11.77
C LEU A 14 -19.69 -19.26 10.58
N SER A 15 -20.11 -18.50 9.57
CA SER A 15 -20.48 -19.03 8.25
C SER A 15 -19.24 -19.59 7.52
N PRO A 16 -19.42 -20.49 6.55
CA PRO A 16 -18.30 -21.11 5.82
C PRO A 16 -17.32 -20.09 5.21
N HIS A 17 -17.82 -19.01 4.63
CA HIS A 17 -16.98 -17.93 4.05
C HIS A 17 -16.09 -17.28 5.11
N ARG A 18 -16.65 -16.94 6.28
CA ARG A 18 -15.90 -16.28 7.36
C ARG A 18 -14.88 -17.20 8.02
N LYS A 19 -15.11 -18.51 7.99
CA LYS A 19 -14.12 -19.51 8.43
C LYS A 19 -12.91 -19.50 7.51
N GLN A 20 -13.13 -19.37 6.20
CA GLN A 20 -12.06 -19.24 5.22
C GLN A 20 -11.26 -17.94 5.45
N GLU A 21 -11.94 -16.81 5.60
CA GLU A 21 -11.27 -15.52 5.89
C GLU A 21 -10.41 -15.58 7.17
N LEU A 22 -10.86 -16.30 8.19
CA LEU A 22 -10.11 -16.47 9.43
C LEU A 22 -8.86 -17.34 9.23
N LEU A 23 -8.96 -18.39 8.40
CA LEU A 23 -7.82 -19.23 8.03
C LEU A 23 -6.79 -18.41 7.24
N ASP A 24 -7.24 -17.67 6.22
CA ASP A 24 -6.38 -16.80 5.41
C ASP A 24 -5.68 -15.75 6.29
N PHE A 25 -6.39 -15.19 7.27
CA PHE A 25 -5.81 -14.24 8.21
C PHE A 25 -4.78 -14.89 9.15
N ALA A 26 -5.01 -16.12 9.61
CA ALA A 26 -4.05 -16.85 10.43
C ALA A 26 -2.77 -17.17 9.64
N GLU A 27 -2.90 -17.56 8.37
CA GLU A 27 -1.75 -17.75 7.47
C GLU A 27 -1.01 -16.44 7.21
N PHE A 28 -1.74 -15.34 6.99
CA PHE A 28 -1.16 -14.02 6.87
C PHE A 28 -0.35 -13.62 8.10
N LEU A 29 -0.88 -13.85 9.30
CA LEU A 29 -0.15 -13.57 10.54
C LEU A 29 1.10 -14.44 10.71
N ALA A 30 1.04 -15.72 10.32
CA ALA A 30 2.20 -16.60 10.37
C ALA A 30 3.31 -16.17 9.40
N GLN A 31 2.94 -15.65 8.23
CA GLN A 31 3.88 -15.12 7.23
C GLN A 31 4.39 -13.72 7.58
N LYS A 32 3.56 -12.93 8.27
CA LYS A 32 3.92 -11.63 8.83
C LYS A 32 4.81 -11.84 10.06
N SER A 33 6.04 -12.26 9.82
CA SER A 33 7.08 -12.24 10.85
C SER A 33 7.12 -10.86 11.50
N ASP A 34 7.20 -10.81 12.83
CA ASP A 34 7.37 -9.56 13.61
C ASP A 34 8.65 -8.79 13.23
N SER A 35 9.48 -9.41 12.37
CA SER A 35 10.82 -8.99 11.98
C SER A 35 10.91 -8.60 10.51
N GLN A 36 9.80 -8.24 9.84
CA GLN A 36 9.91 -7.71 8.49
C GLN A 36 10.81 -6.46 8.55
N PRO A 37 12.01 -6.48 7.92
CA PRO A 37 12.94 -5.38 8.06
C PRO A 37 12.24 -4.12 7.56
N PRO A 38 12.37 -2.99 8.27
CA PRO A 38 11.76 -1.75 7.84
C PRO A 38 12.16 -1.50 6.38
N PHE A 39 11.20 -1.05 5.56
CA PHE A 39 11.50 -0.67 4.18
C PHE A 39 12.74 0.22 4.19
N LYS A 40 13.71 -0.10 3.34
CA LYS A 40 14.93 0.71 3.21
C LYS A 40 14.49 2.14 2.91
N SER A 41 15.05 3.10 3.64
CA SER A 41 14.79 4.51 3.41
C SER A 41 15.13 4.85 1.95
N ILE A 42 14.14 5.36 1.21
CA ILE A 42 14.33 5.87 -0.16
C ILE A 42 14.99 7.26 -0.17
N ARG A 43 15.18 7.87 1.01
CA ARG A 43 15.88 9.15 1.14
C ARG A 43 17.31 9.00 0.63
N GLY A 44 17.66 9.75 -0.40
CA GLY A 44 19.00 9.75 -0.99
C GLY A 44 19.19 8.79 -2.17
N MET A 45 18.21 7.95 -2.53
CA MET A 45 18.29 7.11 -3.74
C MET A 45 18.56 7.92 -5.02
N CYS A 46 18.08 9.16 -5.07
CA CYS A 46 18.24 10.06 -6.19
C CYS A 46 19.35 11.10 -6.00
N ALA A 47 20.15 11.01 -4.92
CA ALA A 47 21.18 12.00 -4.62
C ALA A 47 22.28 12.04 -5.69
N ASP A 48 22.58 10.88 -6.30
CA ASP A 48 23.60 10.75 -7.35
C ASP A 48 23.13 11.24 -8.72
N LEU A 49 21.82 11.47 -8.91
CA LEU A 49 21.28 11.89 -10.20
C LEU A 49 21.61 13.35 -10.57
N LYS A 50 22.23 14.11 -9.65
CA LYS A 50 22.66 15.52 -9.86
C LYS A 50 21.62 16.34 -10.65
N LEU A 51 20.35 16.15 -10.30
CA LEU A 51 19.25 16.82 -10.98
C LEU A 51 19.21 18.27 -10.52
N GLU A 52 19.85 19.14 -11.27
CA GLU A 52 19.66 20.59 -11.16
C GLU A 52 18.37 20.96 -11.88
N LEU A 53 17.23 20.54 -11.33
CA LEU A 53 15.93 20.95 -11.84
C LEU A 53 15.65 22.37 -11.36
N THR A 54 15.61 23.30 -12.30
CA THR A 54 15.17 24.67 -12.03
C THR A 54 13.65 24.76 -12.08
N GLU A 55 13.08 25.83 -11.51
CA GLU A 55 11.63 26.05 -11.60
C GLU A 55 11.21 26.21 -13.06
N GLU A 56 12.06 26.83 -13.87
CA GLU A 56 11.87 27.04 -15.30
C GLU A 56 11.73 25.71 -16.05
N ASP A 57 12.62 24.73 -15.77
CA ASP A 57 12.57 23.40 -16.39
C ASP A 57 11.25 22.67 -16.05
N ILE A 58 10.78 22.81 -14.82
CA ILE A 58 9.52 22.19 -14.37
C ILE A 58 8.32 22.85 -15.07
N GLN A 59 8.32 24.17 -15.21
CA GLN A 59 7.23 24.91 -15.87
C GLN A 59 7.18 24.66 -17.37
N GLU A 60 8.33 24.52 -18.02
CA GLU A 60 8.42 24.16 -19.44
C GLU A 60 7.85 22.75 -19.68
N VAL A 61 8.36 21.74 -18.96
CA VAL A 61 7.88 20.35 -19.08
C VAL A 61 6.41 20.24 -18.72
N ARG A 62 5.95 20.93 -17.66
CA ARG A 62 4.54 20.93 -17.28
C ARG A 62 3.66 21.53 -18.38
N ARG A 63 4.11 22.60 -19.02
CA ARG A 63 3.39 23.22 -20.13
C ARG A 63 3.30 22.27 -21.32
N GLU A 64 4.42 21.68 -21.74
CA GLU A 64 4.46 20.76 -22.88
C GLU A 64 3.66 19.47 -22.62
N MET A 65 3.83 18.86 -21.45
CA MET A 65 3.16 17.61 -21.09
C MET A 65 1.68 17.79 -20.78
N TRP A 66 1.27 18.94 -20.21
CA TRP A 66 -0.12 19.20 -19.84
C TRP A 66 -0.89 20.10 -20.81
N GLU A 67 -0.28 20.54 -21.91
CA GLU A 67 -0.99 21.22 -23.01
C GLU A 67 -2.10 20.31 -23.58
N ASN A 68 -1.79 19.02 -23.75
CA ASN A 68 -2.72 18.01 -24.24
C ASN A 68 -3.42 17.22 -23.13
N PHE A 69 -3.33 17.66 -21.87
CA PHE A 69 -4.01 16.98 -20.77
C PHE A 69 -5.53 17.20 -20.91
N PRO A 70 -6.35 16.14 -21.04
CA PRO A 70 -7.79 16.30 -21.21
C PRO A 70 -8.37 16.97 -19.96
N ARG A 71 -8.82 18.22 -20.11
CA ARG A 71 -9.46 19.01 -19.02
C ARG A 71 -10.98 18.93 -19.04
N GLU A 72 -11.56 18.20 -19.99
CA GLU A 72 -13.00 18.15 -20.24
C GLU A 72 -13.77 17.28 -19.22
N ASP A 73 -13.09 16.50 -18.37
CA ASP A 73 -13.72 15.64 -17.35
C ASP A 73 -14.08 16.35 -16.02
N LEU A 74 -13.88 17.68 -15.89
CA LEU A 74 -14.12 18.40 -14.63
C LEU A 74 -15.47 19.15 -14.57
N LEU A 75 -16.32 18.99 -15.59
CA LEU A 75 -17.69 19.52 -15.61
C LEU A 75 -18.67 18.41 -16.03
N SER A 76 -18.94 17.47 -15.13
CA SER A 76 -20.13 16.59 -15.13
C SER A 76 -20.64 16.39 -13.71
#